data_AF-A0A7J4RU03-F1
#
_entry.id   AF-A0A7J4RU03-F1
#
_cell.length_a   1.000
_cell.length_b   1.000
_cell.length_c   1.000
_cell.angle_alpha   90.00
_cell.angle_beta   90.00
_cell.angle_gamma   90.00
#
_symmetry.space_group_name_H-M   'P 1'
#
loop_
_entity.id
_entity.type
_entity.pdbx_description
1 polymer ?
#
loop_
_entity_poly.entity_id
_entity_poly.type
_entity_poly.pdbx_seq_one_letter_code
_entity_poly.pdbx_strand_id
1 'polypeptide(L)'
;MGKRKFVIDLGAEKIEVEGHQHKNVAIKYLMKKRRSLLMTRDKEKVERLYAEVPQIISIIGGHLTKSYKVNWEREGTTDFQGSRFVFTLTDLPNQEITA
;
A
#
# COMPACT_ATOMS: atom_id res chain seq x y z
N MET A 1 -20.86 3.03 9.26
CA MET A 1 -19.62 3.17 10.08
C MET A 1 -18.89 4.42 9.65
N GLY A 2 -18.53 5.30 10.58
CA GLY A 2 -17.79 6.54 10.30
C GLY A 2 -16.31 6.30 9.98
N LYS A 3 -15.63 7.35 9.53
CA LYS A 3 -14.17 7.34 9.38
C LYS A 3 -13.51 7.21 10.76
N ARG A 4 -12.40 6.49 10.80
CA ARG A 4 -11.54 6.27 11.98
C ARG A 4 -10.11 6.68 11.62
N LYS A 5 -9.34 7.07 12.65
CA LYS A 5 -7.91 7.35 12.50
C LYS A 5 -7.12 6.04 12.41
N PHE A 6 -6.15 6.01 11.52
CA PHE A 6 -5.19 4.95 11.33
C PHE A 6 -3.80 5.56 11.16
N VAL A 7 -2.77 4.76 11.42
CA VAL A 7 -1.39 5.08 11.04
C VAL A 7 -0.93 4.06 10.01
N ILE A 8 -0.51 4.53 8.84
CA ILE A 8 0.21 3.72 7.86
C ILE A 8 1.67 3.67 8.31
N ASP A 9 2.21 2.48 8.50
CA ASP A 9 3.61 2.23 8.83
C ASP A 9 4.27 1.48 7.66
N LEU A 10 5.29 2.11 7.08
CA LEU A 10 6.08 1.59 5.97
C LEU A 10 7.49 1.14 6.43
N GLY A 11 7.72 1.07 7.74
CA GLY A 11 9.03 0.82 8.35
C GLY A 11 9.87 2.09 8.48
N ALA A 12 10.14 2.76 7.36
CA ALA A 12 10.92 4.01 7.33
C ALA A 12 10.07 5.27 7.61
N GLU A 13 8.77 5.21 7.37
CA GLU A 13 7.86 6.35 7.47
C GLU A 13 6.55 5.93 8.13
N LYS A 14 5.98 6.82 8.95
CA LYS A 14 4.64 6.69 9.53
C LYS A 14 3.76 7.85 9.12
N ILE A 15 2.54 7.55 8.68
CA ILE A 15 1.62 8.53 8.09
C ILE A 15 0.24 8.39 8.74
N GLU A 16 -0.24 9.45 9.40
CA GLU A 16 -1.60 9.49 9.95
C GLU A 16 -2.65 9.73 8.86
N VAL A 17 -3.71 8.93 8.88
CA VAL A 17 -4.78 8.99 7.87
C VAL A 17 -6.14 8.64 8.46
N GLU A 18 -7.19 9.09 7.78
CA GLU A 18 -8.56 8.69 8.09
C GLU A 18 -9.09 7.68 7.07
N GLY A 19 -9.80 6.66 7.55
CA GLY A 19 -10.39 5.64 6.69
C GLY A 19 -11.49 4.84 7.35
N HIS A 20 -11.99 3.81 6.67
CA HIS A 20 -13.05 2.95 7.22
C HIS A 20 -12.50 1.62 7.71
N GLN A 21 -11.70 0.95 6.87
CA GLN A 21 -11.11 -0.37 7.13
C GLN A 21 -9.62 -0.35 6.78
N HIS A 22 -8.82 -1.14 7.49
CA HIS A 22 -7.38 -1.27 7.30
C HIS A 22 -6.99 -1.53 5.83
N LYS A 23 -7.59 -2.55 5.21
CA LYS A 23 -7.32 -2.91 3.80
C LYS A 23 -7.62 -1.76 2.84
N ASN A 24 -8.70 -1.01 3.06
CA ASN A 24 -9.07 0.13 2.21
C ASN A 24 -8.09 1.29 2.36
N VAL A 25 -7.54 1.50 3.56
CA VAL A 25 -6.49 2.50 3.79
C VAL A 25 -5.22 2.11 3.04
N ALA A 26 -4.78 0.85 3.16
CA ALA A 26 -3.62 0.33 2.43
C ALA A 26 -3.80 0.48 0.91
N ILE A 27 -4.92 0.02 0.36
CA ILE A 27 -5.21 0.11 -1.09
C ILE A 27 -5.20 1.56 -1.56
N LYS A 28 -5.84 2.48 -0.83
CA LYS A 28 -5.86 3.91 -1.22
C LYS A 28 -4.45 4.51 -1.30
N TYR A 29 -3.58 4.18 -0.33
CA TYR A 29 -2.20 4.63 -0.35
C TYR A 29 -1.42 4.08 -1.55
N LEU A 30 -1.51 2.78 -1.79
CA LEU A 30 -0.82 2.10 -2.89
C LEU A 30 -1.32 2.57 -4.26
N MET A 31 -2.62 2.83 -4.40
CA MET A 31 -3.19 3.43 -5.61
C MET A 31 -2.65 4.84 -5.89
N LYS A 32 -2.32 5.62 -4.85
CA LYS A 32 -1.67 6.93 -5.00
C LYS A 32 -0.25 6.75 -5.54
N LYS A 33 0.54 5.82 -5.01
CA LYS A 33 1.89 5.49 -5.51
C LYS A 33 1.87 4.98 -6.95
N ARG A 34 0.94 4.08 -7.27
CA ARG A 34 0.69 3.60 -8.64
C ARG A 34 0.41 4.75 -9.61
N ARG A 35 -0.43 5.71 -9.20
CA ARG A 35 -0.75 6.88 -10.04
C ARG A 35 0.48 7.73 -10.33
N SER A 36 1.37 7.92 -9.35
CA SER A 36 2.63 8.64 -9.56
C SER A 36 3.53 7.95 -10.60
N LEU A 37 3.60 6.62 -10.59
CA LEU A 37 4.33 5.84 -11.60
C LEU A 37 3.72 6.02 -12.99
N LEU A 38 2.41 5.87 -13.12
CA LEU A 38 1.72 5.99 -14.42
C LEU A 38 1.82 7.39 -15.04
N MET A 39 1.83 8.43 -14.22
CA MET A 39 1.86 9.82 -14.69
C MET A 39 3.27 10.31 -15.03
N THR A 40 4.32 9.56 -14.66
CA THR A 40 5.70 9.95 -14.90
C THR A 40 6.15 9.49 -16.29
N ARG A 41 6.58 10.43 -17.13
CA ARG A 41 7.10 10.16 -18.48
C ARG A 41 8.60 9.92 -18.53
N ASP A 42 9.33 10.48 -17.56
CA ASP A 42 10.77 10.29 -17.40
C ASP A 42 11.08 8.86 -16.95
N LYS A 43 11.88 8.16 -17.75
CA LYS A 43 12.25 6.76 -17.50
C LYS A 43 13.08 6.58 -16.23
N GLU A 44 14.08 7.42 -16.01
CA GLU A 44 14.95 7.31 -14.82
C GLU A 44 14.17 7.60 -13.53
N LYS A 45 13.25 8.56 -13.60
CA LYS A 45 12.36 8.85 -12.48
C LYS A 45 11.39 7.70 -12.21
N VAL A 46 10.85 7.04 -13.24
CA VAL A 46 10.02 5.84 -13.09
C VAL A 46 10.79 4.72 -12.40
N GLU A 47 12.04 4.47 -12.80
CA GLU A 47 12.86 3.42 -12.18
C GLU A 47 13.11 3.68 -10.70
N ARG A 48 13.45 4.92 -10.33
CA ARG A 48 13.60 5.31 -8.92
C ARG A 48 12.30 5.15 -8.13
N LEU A 49 11.20 5.68 -8.64
CA LEU A 49 9.89 5.57 -8.00
C LEU A 49 9.44 4.12 -7.85
N TYR A 50 9.75 3.25 -8.82
CA TYR A 50 9.40 1.84 -8.78
C TYR A 50 10.26 1.08 -7.76
N ALA A 51 11.53 1.43 -7.61
CA ALA A 51 12.39 0.85 -6.58
C ALA A 51 11.96 1.26 -5.14
N GLU A 52 11.34 2.43 -4.99
CA GLU A 52 10.90 2.99 -3.72
C GLU A 52 9.49 2.55 -3.29
N VAL A 53 8.77 1.76 -4.10
CA VAL A 53 7.44 1.30 -3.71
C VAL A 53 7.54 0.37 -2.48
N PRO A 54 6.58 0.47 -1.53
CA PRO A 54 6.62 -0.37 -0.35
C PRO A 54 6.34 -1.83 -0.71
N GLN A 55 7.15 -2.73 -0.17
CA GLN A 55 6.94 -4.19 -0.26
C GLN A 55 6.11 -4.73 0.91
N ILE A 56 6.09 -4.02 2.03
CA ILE A 56 5.27 -4.32 3.20
C ILE A 56 4.60 -3.02 3.63
N ILE A 57 3.32 -3.11 3.98
CA ILE A 57 2.56 -2.01 4.55
C ILE A 57 1.77 -2.49 5.76
N SER A 58 1.93 -1.80 6.88
CA SER A 58 1.21 -2.07 8.12
C SER A 58 0.23 -0.95 8.38
N ILE A 59 -1.01 -1.29 8.71
CA ILE A 59 -2.04 -0.34 9.07
C ILE A 59 -2.33 -0.53 10.55
N ILE A 60 -1.94 0.44 11.35
CA ILE A 60 -2.14 0.45 12.79
C ILE A 60 -3.48 1.13 13.06
N GLY A 61 -4.44 0.39 13.60
CA GLY A 61 -5.69 0.91 14.15
C GLY A 61 -5.65 0.90 15.68
N GLY A 62 -6.76 1.30 16.31
CA GLY A 62 -6.81 1.41 17.78
C GLY A 62 -6.48 0.13 18.56
N HIS A 63 -6.93 -1.04 18.10
CA HIS A 63 -6.74 -2.33 18.80
C HIS A 63 -6.07 -3.42 17.95
N LEU A 64 -5.83 -3.14 16.67
CA LEU A 64 -5.43 -4.14 15.69
C LEU A 64 -4.51 -3.50 14.66
N THR A 65 -3.37 -4.14 14.45
CA THR A 65 -2.49 -3.88 13.32
C THR A 65 -2.71 -4.96 12.27
N LYS A 66 -2.99 -4.52 11.04
CA LYS A 66 -3.06 -5.41 9.87
C LYS A 66 -1.89 -5.09 8.94
N SER A 67 -1.08 -6.10 8.67
CA SER A 67 0.06 -6.00 7.78
C SER A 67 -0.22 -6.75 6.48
N TYR A 68 0.31 -6.21 5.38
CA TYR A 68 0.15 -6.78 4.06
C TYR A 68 1.49 -6.83 3.36
N LYS A 69 1.80 -7.96 2.74
CA LYS A 69 2.83 -8.03 1.71
C LYS A 69 2.25 -7.47 0.42
N VAL A 70 2.98 -6.57 -0.20
CA VAL A 70 2.61 -5.91 -1.46
C VAL A 70 3.48 -6.48 -2.57
N ASN A 71 2.85 -7.16 -3.53
CA ASN A 71 3.56 -7.69 -4.69
C ASN A 71 3.31 -6.76 -5.87
N TRP A 72 4.34 -6.01 -6.28
CA TRP A 72 4.29 -5.10 -7.42
C TRP A 72 4.73 -5.79 -8.71
N GLU A 73 3.98 -5.57 -9.78
CA GLU A 73 4.31 -6.04 -11.14
C GLU A 73 4.34 -4.86 -12.10
N ARG A 74 5.36 -4.81 -12.96
CA ARG A 74 5.47 -3.75 -13.99
C ARG A 74 4.37 -3.84 -15.03
N GLU A 75 3.95 -5.06 -15.34
CA GLU A 75 2.85 -5.39 -16.21
C GLU A 75 2.08 -6.53 -15.55
N GLY A 76 0.77 -6.37 -15.41
CA GLY A 76 -0.07 -7.40 -14.82
C GLY A 76 -0.11 -8.63 -15.70
N THR A 77 0.00 -9.79 -15.07
CA THR A 77 0.02 -11.09 -15.74
C THR A 77 -1.22 -11.95 -15.48
N THR A 78 -2.05 -11.57 -14.50
CA THR A 78 -3.25 -12.29 -14.06
C THR A 78 -4.52 -11.46 -14.24
N ASP A 79 -5.24 -11.12 -13.17
CA ASP A 79 -6.51 -10.36 -13.16
C ASP A 79 -6.39 -8.95 -13.76
N PHE A 80 -5.16 -8.50 -14.03
CA PHE A 80 -4.84 -7.19 -14.55
C PHE A 80 -3.98 -7.25 -15.83
N GLN A 81 -4.17 -8.27 -16.66
CA GLN A 81 -3.36 -8.49 -17.86
C GLN A 81 -3.15 -7.20 -18.70
N GLY A 82 -1.89 -6.88 -19.01
CA GLY A 82 -1.50 -5.71 -19.81
C GLY A 82 -1.57 -4.36 -19.07
N SER A 83 -2.06 -4.32 -17.83
CA SER A 83 -2.05 -3.10 -17.02
C SER A 83 -0.67 -2.83 -16.45
N ARG A 84 -0.21 -1.57 -16.51
CA ARG A 84 1.10 -1.18 -15.97
C ARG A 84 1.08 -0.93 -14.46
N PHE A 85 2.18 -1.25 -13.80
CA PHE A 85 2.46 -1.01 -12.38
C PHE A 85 1.31 -1.48 -11.47
N VAL A 86 0.90 -2.74 -11.61
CA VAL A 86 -0.18 -3.32 -10.80
C VAL A 86 0.38 -3.83 -9.49
N PHE A 87 -0.49 -4.04 -8.50
CA PHE A 87 -0.11 -4.65 -7.24
C PHE A 87 -1.20 -5.55 -6.70
N THR A 88 -0.79 -6.58 -5.98
CA THR A 88 -1.67 -7.44 -5.18
C THR A 88 -1.26 -7.39 -3.71
N LEU A 89 -2.21 -7.72 -2.82
CA LEU A 89 -2.00 -7.75 -1.39
C LEU A 89 -2.16 -9.17 -0.87
N THR A 90 -1.20 -9.63 -0.09
CA THR A 90 -1.30 -10.85 0.70
C THR A 90 -1.37 -10.46 2.18
N ASP A 91 -2.43 -10.87 2.87
CA ASP A 91 -2.56 -10.67 4.32
C ASP A 91 -1.40 -11.36 5.05
N LEU A 92 -0.74 -10.64 5.95
CA LEU A 92 0.24 -11.18 6.89
C LEU A 92 -0.43 -11.44 8.25
N PRO A 93 0.18 -12.25 9.14
CA PRO A 93 -0.37 -12.51 10.46
C PRO A 93 -0.73 -11.21 11.19
N ASN A 94 -1.95 -11.15 11.69
CA ASN A 94 -2.42 -9.98 12.42
C ASN A 94 -1.68 -9.86 13.75
N GLN A 95 -1.46 -8.62 14.19
CA GLN A 95 -0.94 -8.34 15.52
C GLN A 95 -2.02 -7.60 16.31
N GLU A 96 -2.53 -8.27 17.34
CA GLU A 96 -3.40 -7.64 18.34
C GLU A 96 -2.54 -6.76 19.24
N ILE A 97 -3.02 -5.55 19.52
CA ILE A 97 -2.34 -4.64 20.44
C ILE A 97 -2.92 -4.94 21.83
N THR A 98 -2.26 -5.82 22.57
CA THR A 98 -2.54 -5.98 24.01
C THR A 98 -2.08 -4.73 24.73
N ALA A 99 -3.03 -4.06 25.40
CA ALA A 99 -2.80 -2.88 26.22
C ALA A 99 -1.97 -3.20 27.46
#